data_AF-A0A958PKJ6-F1
#
_entry.id   AF-A0A958PKJ6-F1
#
_cell.length_a   1.000
_cell.length_b   1.000
_cell.length_c   1.000
_cell.angle_alpha   90.00
_cell.angle_beta   90.00
_cell.angle_gamma   90.00
#
_symmetry.space_group_name_H-M   'P 1'
#
loop_
_entity.id
_entity.type
_entity.pdbx_description
1 polymer ?
#
loop_
_entity_poly.entity_id
_entity_poly.type
_entity_poly.pdbx_seq_one_letter_code
_entity_poly.pdbx_strand_id
1 'polypeptide(L)'
;GQEFRLGDSVAKILGAVGHSLGHILYWFPEVEALFSGDTLFSLGCGRLFEGSAEEMWGTLNALRNLPGTTRLYCGHEYTADNATFARVIDPDNQKLRARSEEVRRLRHDSLPTVPSTLQSEWDCNPFLRANNPDIRKQLQMLDNTDAQVFAEIRKRKDTF
;
A
#
# COMPACT_ATOMS: atom_id res chain seq x y z
N GLY A 1 16.20 -13.63 0.84
CA GLY A 1 16.46 -12.53 -0.10
C GLY A 1 17.94 -12.22 -0.10
N GLN A 2 18.41 -11.49 -1.11
CA GLN A 2 19.75 -10.91 -1.09
C GLN A 2 19.81 -9.79 -0.03
N GLU A 3 21.01 -9.48 0.45
CA GLU A 3 21.25 -8.37 1.37
C GLU A 3 22.03 -7.26 0.67
N PHE A 4 21.75 -6.01 1.04
CA PHE A 4 22.46 -4.83 0.59
C PHE A 4 22.95 -4.03 1.80
N ARG A 5 24.23 -3.64 1.79
CA ARG A 5 24.85 -2.86 2.88
C ARG A 5 24.94 -1.39 2.49
N LEU A 6 24.48 -0.52 3.38
CA LEU A 6 24.61 0.93 3.27
C LEU A 6 25.26 1.45 4.56
N GLY A 7 26.57 1.68 4.52
CA GLY A 7 27.34 1.87 5.75
C GLY A 7 27.19 0.66 6.67
N ASP A 8 26.83 0.90 7.92
CA ASP A 8 26.60 -0.16 8.92
C ASP A 8 25.20 -0.78 8.83
N SER A 9 24.28 -0.18 8.07
CA SER A 9 22.91 -0.67 7.92
C SER A 9 22.80 -1.79 6.88
N VAL A 10 22.05 -2.84 7.21
CA VAL A 10 21.76 -3.97 6.30
C VAL A 10 20.29 -3.95 5.87
N ALA A 11 20.06 -3.80 4.56
CA ALA A 11 18.76 -3.97 3.96
C ALA A 11 18.57 -5.41 3.46
N LYS A 12 17.40 -5.98 3.73
CA LYS A 12 16.89 -7.17 3.05
C LYS A 12 16.20 -6.74 1.76
N ILE A 13 16.62 -7.33 0.64
CA ILE A 13 16.00 -7.11 -0.66
C ILE A 13 14.80 -8.03 -0.82
N LEU A 14 13.66 -7.44 -1.10
CA LEU A 14 12.38 -8.12 -1.35
C LEU A 14 12.01 -7.94 -2.82
N GLY A 15 11.71 -9.03 -3.53
CA GLY A 15 11.15 -8.94 -4.89
C GLY A 15 9.74 -8.35 -4.85
N ALA A 16 9.42 -7.47 -5.81
CA ALA A 16 8.22 -6.64 -5.77
C ALA A 16 7.46 -6.61 -7.10
N VAL A 17 7.24 -7.77 -7.72
CA VAL A 17 6.59 -7.87 -9.04
C VAL A 17 5.18 -7.26 -8.97
N GLY A 18 4.86 -6.40 -9.94
CA GLY A 18 3.55 -5.79 -10.08
C GLY A 18 3.59 -4.51 -10.90
N HIS A 19 4.24 -3.46 -10.35
CA HIS A 19 4.38 -2.19 -11.07
C HIS A 19 5.26 -2.35 -12.31
N SER A 20 6.46 -2.87 -12.09
CA SER A 20 7.34 -3.44 -13.09
C SER A 20 7.73 -4.86 -12.68
N LEU A 21 8.23 -5.67 -13.62
CA LEU A 21 8.66 -7.04 -13.33
C LEU A 21 9.95 -7.09 -12.50
N GLY A 22 10.80 -6.07 -12.62
CA GLY A 22 12.08 -5.96 -11.93
C GLY A 22 12.06 -5.15 -10.63
N HIS A 23 10.90 -4.71 -10.16
CA HIS A 23 10.83 -3.87 -8.97
C HIS A 23 11.30 -4.62 -7.71
N ILE A 24 12.00 -3.93 -6.82
CA ILE A 24 12.46 -4.44 -5.52
C ILE A 24 12.12 -3.45 -4.41
N LEU A 25 11.96 -3.96 -3.18
CA LEU A 25 11.89 -3.14 -1.97
C LEU A 25 13.17 -3.31 -1.15
N TYR A 26 13.57 -2.24 -0.46
CA TYR A 26 14.63 -2.29 0.54
C TYR A 26 14.01 -2.19 1.93
N TRP A 27 14.09 -3.27 2.70
CA TRP A 27 13.64 -3.27 4.09
C TRP A 27 14.85 -3.31 5.03
N PHE A 28 14.99 -2.28 5.87
CA PHE A 28 15.99 -2.20 6.93
C PHE A 28 15.35 -2.62 8.26
N PRO A 29 15.59 -3.86 8.75
CA PRO A 29 14.90 -4.37 9.93
C PRO A 29 15.28 -3.64 11.22
N GLU A 30 16.56 -3.28 11.38
CA GLU A 30 17.09 -2.67 12.61
C GLU A 30 16.48 -1.30 12.93
N VAL A 31 16.09 -0.55 11.90
CA VAL A 31 15.47 0.78 12.02
C VAL A 31 14.01 0.79 11.57
N GLU A 32 13.46 -0.41 11.32
CA GLU A 32 12.10 -0.66 10.85
C GLU A 32 11.67 0.30 9.72
N ALA A 33 12.46 0.35 8.64
CA ALA A 33 12.19 1.23 7.50
C ALA A 33 12.06 0.41 6.20
N LEU A 34 10.95 0.59 5.48
CA LEU A 34 10.69 -0.01 4.18
C LEU A 34 10.67 1.08 3.10
N PHE A 35 11.57 0.98 2.14
CA PHE A 35 11.55 1.79 0.93
C PHE A 35 10.86 1.00 -0.17
N SER A 36 9.66 1.42 -0.55
CA SER A 36 8.76 0.65 -1.42
C SER A 36 8.69 1.10 -2.86
N GLY A 37 9.33 2.22 -3.20
CA GLY A 37 9.22 2.82 -4.53
C GLY A 37 7.76 2.95 -4.93
N ASP A 38 7.42 2.35 -6.07
CA ASP A 38 6.09 2.46 -6.67
C ASP A 38 5.24 1.20 -6.45
N THR A 39 5.68 0.26 -5.61
CA THR A 39 4.87 -0.92 -5.25
C THR A 39 3.74 -0.54 -4.31
N LEU A 40 4.06 0.00 -3.13
CA LEU A 40 3.12 0.39 -2.08
C LEU A 40 3.25 1.89 -1.80
N PHE A 41 2.13 2.61 -1.85
CA PHE A 41 2.02 4.00 -1.42
C PHE A 41 1.20 4.09 -0.14
N SER A 42 1.28 5.22 0.59
CA SER A 42 0.28 5.46 1.62
C SER A 42 -1.11 5.55 0.98
N LEU A 43 -2.02 4.71 1.46
CA LEU A 43 -3.40 4.50 1.00
C LEU A 43 -3.55 4.05 -0.47
N GLY A 44 -2.46 3.65 -1.14
CA GLY A 44 -2.48 3.24 -2.54
C GLY A 44 -1.48 2.14 -2.89
N CYS A 45 -1.44 1.76 -4.16
CA CYS A 45 -0.38 0.95 -4.76
C CYS A 45 -0.04 1.48 -6.15
N GLY A 46 1.08 1.00 -6.72
CA GLY A 46 1.44 1.25 -8.11
C GLY A 46 0.37 0.87 -9.11
N ARG A 47 0.37 1.56 -10.25
CA ARG A 47 -0.31 1.06 -11.45
C ARG A 47 0.40 -0.20 -11.95
N LEU A 48 -0.35 -1.08 -12.59
CA LEU A 48 0.17 -2.33 -13.15
C LEU A 48 0.62 -2.08 -14.60
N PHE A 49 1.88 -1.66 -14.79
CA PHE A 49 2.40 -1.43 -16.14
C PHE A 49 2.89 -2.72 -16.79
N GLU A 50 3.60 -3.56 -16.03
CA GLU A 50 4.20 -4.79 -16.57
C GLU A 50 3.70 -6.07 -15.88
N GLY A 51 3.31 -5.99 -14.60
CA GLY A 51 2.82 -7.14 -13.83
C GLY A 51 1.30 -7.27 -13.82
N SER A 52 0.82 -8.41 -13.36
CA SER A 52 -0.59 -8.74 -13.16
C SER A 52 -1.10 -8.33 -11.77
N ALA A 53 -2.43 -8.33 -11.64
CA ALA A 53 -3.08 -8.08 -10.35
C ALA A 53 -2.75 -9.15 -9.30
N GLU A 54 -2.59 -10.41 -9.72
CA GLU A 54 -2.20 -11.51 -8.84
C GLU A 54 -0.77 -11.35 -8.32
N GLU A 55 0.17 -10.94 -9.19
CA GLU A 55 1.55 -10.68 -8.79
C GLU A 55 1.66 -9.50 -7.82
N MET A 56 1.00 -8.38 -8.10
CA MET A 56 1.00 -7.23 -7.20
C MET A 56 0.33 -7.58 -5.86
N TRP A 57 -0.80 -8.29 -5.87
CA TRP A 57 -1.44 -8.76 -4.65
C TRP A 57 -0.51 -9.68 -3.84
N GLY A 58 0.16 -10.63 -4.48
CA GLY A 58 1.15 -11.50 -3.86
C GLY A 58 2.28 -10.71 -3.19
N THR A 59 2.83 -9.72 -3.90
CA THR A 59 3.85 -8.80 -3.38
C THR A 59 3.34 -8.04 -2.14
N LEU A 60 2.17 -7.41 -2.23
CA LEU A 60 1.60 -6.61 -1.14
C LEU A 60 1.23 -7.47 0.07
N ASN A 61 0.66 -8.65 -0.15
CA ASN A 61 0.29 -9.59 0.91
C ASN A 61 1.54 -10.12 1.64
N ALA A 62 2.65 -10.34 0.93
CA ALA A 62 3.92 -10.76 1.55
C ALA A 62 4.47 -9.73 2.55
N LEU A 63 4.15 -8.43 2.40
CA LEU A 63 4.54 -7.39 3.35
C LEU A 63 3.88 -7.54 4.73
N ARG A 64 2.81 -8.35 4.85
CA ARG A 64 2.21 -8.69 6.15
C ARG A 64 3.14 -9.48 7.08
N ASN A 65 4.23 -10.03 6.54
CA ASN A 65 5.25 -10.71 7.33
C ASN A 65 6.25 -9.75 8.01
N LEU A 66 6.17 -8.44 7.70
CA LEU A 66 7.02 -7.43 8.34
C LEU A 66 6.34 -6.87 9.60
N PRO A 67 7.08 -6.31 10.57
CA PRO A 67 6.49 -5.66 11.74
C PRO A 67 5.56 -4.52 11.34
N GLY A 68 4.37 -4.43 11.96
CA GLY A 68 3.40 -3.36 11.67
C GLY A 68 3.92 -1.95 12.02
N THR A 69 4.91 -1.85 12.90
CA THR A 69 5.62 -0.61 13.26
C THR A 69 6.57 -0.11 12.16
N THR A 70 6.86 -0.95 11.15
CA THR A 70 7.71 -0.58 10.00
C THR A 70 7.19 0.68 9.31
N ARG A 71 8.07 1.68 9.24
CA ARG A 71 7.84 2.96 8.55
C ARG A 71 7.92 2.77 7.05
N LEU A 72 6.89 3.21 6.34
CA LEU A 72 6.78 3.12 4.89
C LEU A 72 7.28 4.42 4.24
N TYR A 73 8.30 4.30 3.39
CA TYR A 73 8.84 5.36 2.55
C TYR A 73 8.57 5.01 1.08
N CYS A 74 7.52 5.60 0.51
CA CYS A 74 7.11 5.36 -0.87
C CYS A 74 7.60 6.45 -1.84
N GLY A 75 7.56 6.16 -3.13
CA GLY A 75 8.18 6.99 -4.18
C GLY A 75 7.51 8.34 -4.45
N HIS A 76 6.23 8.49 -4.10
CA HIS A 76 5.43 9.66 -4.49
C HIS A 76 4.45 10.14 -3.41
N GLU A 77 4.15 11.43 -3.43
CA GLU A 77 3.16 12.08 -2.55
C GLU A 77 1.74 12.03 -3.16
N TYR A 78 1.20 10.82 -3.28
CA TYR A 78 -0.17 10.56 -3.80
C TYR A 78 -1.22 10.40 -2.71
N THR A 79 -0.85 10.65 -1.46
CA THR A 79 -1.62 10.21 -0.29
C THR A 79 -3.01 10.86 -0.21
N ALA A 80 -3.14 12.14 -0.59
CA ALA A 80 -4.43 12.84 -0.58
C ALA A 80 -5.41 12.28 -1.63
N ASP A 81 -4.93 12.03 -2.84
CA ASP A 81 -5.74 11.45 -3.91
C ASP A 81 -6.12 10.00 -3.58
N ASN A 82 -5.16 9.26 -3.03
CA ASN A 82 -5.37 7.90 -2.53
C ASN A 82 -6.41 7.88 -1.39
N ALA A 83 -6.36 8.81 -0.45
CA ALA A 83 -7.34 8.93 0.63
C ALA A 83 -8.75 9.14 0.07
N THR A 84 -8.90 10.04 -0.90
CA THR A 84 -10.19 10.34 -1.53
C THR A 84 -10.79 9.07 -2.15
N PHE A 85 -10.01 8.32 -2.93
CA PHE A 85 -10.45 7.05 -3.49
C PHE A 85 -10.73 5.99 -2.41
N ALA A 86 -9.85 5.85 -1.43
CA ALA A 86 -10.00 4.86 -0.36
C ALA A 86 -11.32 5.07 0.40
N ARG A 87 -11.73 6.32 0.64
CA ARG A 87 -13.01 6.67 1.29
C ARG A 87 -14.24 6.26 0.47
N VAL A 88 -14.10 6.12 -0.85
CA VAL A 88 -15.15 5.56 -1.70
C VAL A 88 -15.21 4.04 -1.55
N ILE A 89 -14.07 3.35 -1.40
CA ILE A 89 -14.00 1.87 -1.32
C ILE A 89 -14.26 1.32 0.08
N ASP A 90 -13.96 2.07 1.14
CA ASP A 90 -14.13 1.66 2.54
C ASP A 90 -14.75 2.82 3.37
N PRO A 91 -16.01 3.21 3.08
CA PRO A 91 -16.64 4.42 3.61
C PRO A 91 -16.92 4.36 5.11
N ASP A 92 -17.08 3.17 5.68
CA ASP A 92 -17.41 3.01 7.11
C ASP A 92 -16.17 2.90 8.01
N ASN A 93 -14.98 2.76 7.43
CA ASN A 93 -13.73 2.65 8.17
C ASN A 93 -13.35 3.94 8.90
N GLN A 94 -13.48 3.92 10.23
CA GLN A 94 -13.14 5.04 11.11
C GLN A 94 -11.65 5.37 11.13
N LYS A 95 -10.77 4.37 11.03
CA LYS A 95 -9.31 4.59 10.97
C LYS A 95 -8.93 5.32 9.68
N LEU A 96 -9.53 4.92 8.56
CA LEU A 96 -9.34 5.59 7.27
C LEU A 96 -9.88 7.03 7.29
N ARG A 97 -11.02 7.31 7.95
CA ARG A 97 -11.48 8.70 8.20
C ARG A 97 -10.41 9.50 8.94
N ALA A 98 -9.97 9.02 10.09
CA ALA A 98 -8.96 9.71 10.90
C ALA A 98 -7.66 9.96 10.10
N ARG A 99 -7.19 8.97 9.33
CA ARG A 99 -6.00 9.11 8.48
C ARG A 99 -6.21 10.09 7.32
N SER A 100 -7.38 10.10 6.69
CA SER A 100 -7.72 11.08 5.64
C SER A 100 -7.69 12.50 6.18
N GLU A 101 -8.11 12.68 7.44
CA GLU A 101 -8.20 13.97 8.09
C GLU A 101 -6.82 14.50 8.44
N GLU A 102 -5.94 13.62 8.94
CA GLU A 102 -4.53 13.91 9.16
C GLU A 102 -3.83 14.30 7.86
N VAL A 103 -4.03 13.52 6.79
CA VAL A 103 -3.45 13.79 5.46
C VAL A 103 -3.88 15.16 4.95
N ARG A 104 -5.17 15.51 5.07
CA ARG A 104 -5.67 16.83 4.67
C ARG A 104 -4.96 17.96 5.41
N ARG A 105 -4.77 17.83 6.73
CA ARG A 105 -4.05 18.83 7.54
C ARG A 105 -2.60 18.94 7.10
N LEU A 106 -1.88 17.83 6.96
CA LEU A 106 -0.48 17.83 6.52
C LEU A 106 -0.32 18.49 5.14
N ARG A 107 -1.20 18.16 4.18
CA ARG A 107 -1.14 18.76 2.84
C ARG A 107 -1.54 20.23 2.81
N HIS A 108 -2.49 20.66 3.66
CA HIS A 108 -2.81 22.07 3.84
C HIS A 108 -1.58 22.87 4.27
N ASP A 109 -0.77 22.31 5.18
CA ASP A 109 0.47 22.91 5.68
C ASP A 109 1.68 22.64 4.76
N SER A 110 1.47 22.08 3.56
CA SER A 110 2.53 21.68 2.61
C SER A 110 3.57 20.71 3.17
N LEU A 111 3.19 19.92 4.18
CA LEU A 111 4.03 18.89 4.80
C LEU A 111 3.88 17.54 4.08
N PRO A 112 4.96 16.71 4.06
CA PRO A 112 4.87 15.34 3.58
C PRO A 112 3.96 14.49 4.47
N THR A 113 3.30 13.50 3.90
CA THR A 113 2.46 12.52 4.63
C THR A 113 3.19 11.23 4.95
N VAL A 114 4.43 11.12 4.45
CA VAL A 114 5.35 10.00 4.65
C VAL A 114 6.42 10.36 5.69
N PRO A 115 6.93 9.38 6.45
CA PRO A 115 6.50 7.98 6.43
C PRO A 115 5.14 7.75 7.09
N SER A 116 4.40 6.76 6.59
CA SER A 116 3.32 6.10 7.35
C SER A 116 3.86 4.83 8.02
N THR A 117 3.01 4.00 8.61
CA THR A 117 3.40 2.67 9.12
C THR A 117 2.64 1.57 8.39
N LEU A 118 3.24 0.37 8.26
CA LEU A 118 2.56 -0.78 7.64
C LEU A 118 1.25 -1.12 8.35
N GLN A 119 1.18 -0.98 9.67
CA GLN A 119 -0.06 -1.18 10.43
C GLN A 119 -1.15 -0.19 9.98
N SER A 120 -0.82 1.09 9.82
CA SER A 120 -1.75 2.09 9.30
C SER A 120 -2.23 1.72 7.89
N GLU A 121 -1.35 1.18 7.06
CA GLU A 121 -1.71 0.75 5.70
C GLU A 121 -2.60 -0.50 5.71
N TRP A 122 -2.36 -1.51 6.54
CA TRP A 122 -3.28 -2.66 6.66
C TRP A 122 -4.67 -2.24 7.17
N ASP A 123 -4.71 -1.23 8.02
CA ASP A 123 -5.94 -0.70 8.59
C ASP A 123 -6.73 0.17 7.62
N CYS A 124 -6.07 0.88 6.69
CA CYS A 124 -6.71 1.94 5.91
C CYS A 124 -6.61 1.78 4.39
N ASN A 125 -5.58 1.11 3.87
CA ASN A 125 -5.32 1.05 2.44
C ASN A 125 -6.21 -0.02 1.77
N PRO A 126 -7.09 0.35 0.82
CA PRO A 126 -8.03 -0.60 0.23
C PRO A 126 -7.33 -1.74 -0.51
N PHE A 127 -6.14 -1.49 -1.07
CA PHE A 127 -5.33 -2.49 -1.78
C PHE A 127 -4.75 -3.57 -0.87
N LEU A 128 -4.63 -3.31 0.43
CA LEU A 128 -4.20 -4.29 1.43
C LEU A 128 -5.39 -4.97 2.12
N ARG A 129 -6.62 -4.56 1.80
CA ARG A 129 -7.86 -4.99 2.47
C ARG A 129 -8.80 -5.75 1.53
N ALA A 130 -8.28 -6.34 0.45
CA ALA A 130 -9.06 -7.12 -0.51
C ALA A 130 -9.78 -8.34 0.12
N ASN A 131 -9.31 -8.83 1.26
CA ASN A 131 -9.95 -9.89 2.04
C ASN A 131 -11.04 -9.38 3.01
N ASN A 132 -11.26 -8.07 3.11
CA ASN A 132 -12.23 -7.51 4.04
C ASN A 132 -13.68 -7.76 3.57
N PRO A 133 -14.56 -8.35 4.40
CA PRO A 133 -15.94 -8.66 4.02
C PRO A 133 -16.78 -7.43 3.65
N ASP A 134 -16.58 -6.30 4.30
CA ASP A 134 -17.35 -5.07 4.05
C ASP A 134 -16.99 -4.48 2.68
N ILE A 135 -15.69 -4.43 2.35
CA ILE A 135 -15.22 -4.03 1.01
C ILE A 135 -15.79 -4.99 -0.04
N ARG A 136 -15.69 -6.31 0.18
CA ARG A 136 -16.25 -7.32 -0.74
C ARG A 136 -17.74 -7.14 -0.96
N LYS A 137 -18.51 -6.90 0.10
CA LYS A 137 -19.95 -6.62 0.01
C LYS A 137 -20.22 -5.36 -0.81
N GLN A 138 -19.48 -4.28 -0.55
CA GLN A 138 -19.63 -3.02 -1.28
C GLN A 138 -19.30 -3.16 -2.78
N LEU A 139 -18.32 -3.99 -3.12
CA LEU A 139 -17.94 -4.26 -4.50
C LEU A 139 -18.81 -5.34 -5.18
N GLN A 140 -19.72 -5.99 -4.43
CA GLN A 140 -20.52 -7.14 -4.88
C GLN A 140 -19.66 -8.35 -5.30
N MET A 141 -18.61 -8.62 -4.52
CA MET A 141 -17.57 -9.62 -4.82
C MET A 141 -17.33 -10.59 -3.64
N LEU A 142 -18.40 -11.00 -2.94
CA LEU A 142 -18.29 -11.84 -1.74
C LEU A 142 -17.55 -13.17 -2.01
N ASP A 143 -17.84 -13.82 -3.13
CA ASP A 143 -17.31 -15.15 -3.48
C ASP A 143 -16.02 -15.11 -4.32
N ASN A 144 -15.48 -13.92 -4.61
CA ASN A 144 -14.29 -13.76 -5.43
C ASN A 144 -13.00 -14.04 -4.65
N THR A 145 -11.90 -14.34 -5.36
CA THR A 145 -10.58 -14.43 -4.71
C THR A 145 -10.06 -13.05 -4.31
N ASP A 146 -9.14 -12.97 -3.35
CA ASP A 146 -8.54 -11.69 -2.95
C ASP A 146 -7.87 -10.97 -4.13
N ALA A 147 -7.21 -11.72 -5.01
CA ALA A 147 -6.58 -11.16 -6.22
C ALA A 147 -7.62 -10.56 -7.18
N GLN A 148 -8.80 -11.17 -7.33
CA GLN A 148 -9.90 -10.62 -8.14
C GLN A 148 -10.47 -9.33 -7.53
N VAL A 149 -10.66 -9.30 -6.21
CA VAL A 149 -11.12 -8.10 -5.50
C VAL A 149 -10.09 -6.99 -5.61
N PHE A 150 -8.80 -7.30 -5.43
CA PHE A 150 -7.70 -6.37 -5.65
C PHE A 150 -7.71 -5.81 -7.09
N ALA A 151 -7.88 -6.66 -8.10
CA ALA A 151 -7.94 -6.26 -9.50
C ALA A 151 -9.08 -5.27 -9.76
N GLU A 152 -10.25 -5.49 -9.17
CA GLU A 152 -11.40 -4.57 -9.29
C GLU A 152 -11.12 -3.23 -8.60
N ILE A 153 -10.54 -3.22 -7.40
CA ILE A 153 -10.13 -1.97 -6.73
C ILE A 153 -9.13 -1.20 -7.60
N ARG A 154 -8.14 -1.88 -8.19
CA ARG A 154 -7.14 -1.28 -9.08
C ARG A 154 -7.78 -0.66 -10.32
N LYS A 155 -8.66 -1.41 -10.98
CA LYS A 155 -9.42 -0.94 -12.14
C LYS A 155 -10.23 0.31 -11.81
N ARG A 156 -10.93 0.35 -10.67
CA ARG A 156 -11.69 1.54 -10.24
C ARG A 156 -10.78 2.74 -9.99
N LYS A 157 -9.63 2.55 -9.36
CA LYS A 157 -8.67 3.66 -9.11
C LYS A 157 -8.07 4.21 -10.39
N ASP A 158 -7.90 3.39 -11.42
CA ASP A 158 -7.32 3.83 -12.69
C ASP A 158 -8.26 4.75 -13.49
N THR A 159 -9.56 4.72 -13.21
CA THR A 159 -10.59 5.56 -13.84
C THR A 159 -11.29 6.54 -12.89
N PHE A 160 -10.78 6.70 -11.66
CA PHE A 160 -11.32 7.64 -10.65
C PHE A 160 -10.71 9.02 -10.81
#